data_AF-A0A370FIL8-F1
#
_entry.id   AF-A0A370FIL8-F1
#
_cell.length_a   1.000
_cell.length_b   1.000
_cell.length_c   1.000
_cell.angle_alpha   90.00
_cell.angle_beta   90.00
_cell.angle_gamma   90.00
#
_symmetry.space_group_name_H-M   'P 1'
#
loop_
_entity.id
_entity.type
_entity.pdbx_description
1 polymer ?
#
loop_
_entity_poly.entity_id
_entity_poly.type
_entity_poly.pdbx_seq_one_letter_code
_entity_poly.pdbx_strand_id
1 'polypeptide(L)'
;MRRACRQGATLVLMVAALVAAPAGATARSDAEAAYALSRHYRGLTGLANDPQRAREELERAAQRQHLRAQVELAFLYLNGMPPVQRDLDAAYRWFLVAARRGSVAAACQLGDFHQQGWGGAKQSATLAVGWWQRTAGSADGCAAHSQFALYRAYLKGEGVPRNGARAMAWLEKAAESGDVRAQRALGRAYERGEGVPRDAGLARHWLRKSREGVAPHDDHEHDLPSFAGPLLFQKLAPFQPNRPPDGGNRP
;
A
#
# COMPACT_ATOMS: atom_id res chain seq x y z
N MET A 1 61.31 37.38 -2.49
CA MET A 1 61.09 38.34 -1.38
C MET A 1 59.59 38.45 -1.17
N ARG A 2 59.07 37.79 -0.12
CA ARG A 2 58.42 38.41 1.08
C ARG A 2 57.08 39.09 0.78
N ARG A 3 55.97 38.44 1.19
CA ARG A 3 54.98 38.84 2.24
C ARG A 3 53.99 39.93 1.79
N ALA A 4 52.78 40.09 2.29
CA ALA A 4 51.74 39.30 2.97
C ALA A 4 50.60 40.31 3.28
N CYS A 5 49.36 39.80 3.42
CA CYS A 5 48.26 40.28 4.30
C CYS A 5 47.70 41.71 4.13
N ARG A 6 46.41 41.86 3.75
CA ARG A 6 45.17 41.81 4.58
C ARG A 6 44.95 43.03 5.48
N GLN A 7 43.83 43.72 5.23
CA GLN A 7 42.88 44.37 6.17
C GLN A 7 41.74 44.88 5.27
N GLY A 8 40.44 44.74 5.52
CA GLY A 8 39.67 44.39 6.70
C GLY A 8 38.41 45.26 6.67
N ALA A 9 37.24 44.70 6.35
CA ALA A 9 35.94 45.36 6.55
C ALA A 9 34.83 44.32 6.67
N THR A 10 34.65 43.90 7.92
CA THR A 10 33.41 43.53 8.61
C THR A 10 32.12 43.81 7.84
N LEU A 11 31.31 42.77 7.57
CA LEU A 11 29.86 42.95 7.53
C LEU A 11 29.17 41.84 8.35
N VAL A 12 28.63 42.32 9.46
CA VAL A 12 27.86 41.63 10.49
C VAL A 12 26.41 41.48 10.01
N LEU A 13 25.85 40.30 10.28
CA LEU A 13 24.44 39.90 10.38
C LEU A 13 23.37 40.77 9.66
N MET A 14 22.73 40.19 8.65
CA MET A 14 21.28 40.32 8.49
C MET A 14 20.61 39.00 8.89
N VAL A 15 20.26 38.88 10.16
CA VAL A 15 19.17 37.99 10.57
C VAL A 15 17.90 38.72 10.18
N ALA A 16 17.36 38.40 9.02
CA ALA A 16 15.98 38.71 8.71
C ALA A 16 15.11 37.91 9.69
N ALA A 17 14.59 38.59 10.71
CA ALA A 17 13.52 38.09 11.54
C ALA A 17 12.26 37.99 10.66
N LEU A 18 12.12 36.86 9.97
CA LEU A 18 10.85 36.47 9.37
C LEU A 18 9.94 36.13 10.54
N VAL A 19 8.96 36.99 10.81
CA VAL A 19 7.84 36.65 11.69
C VAL A 19 7.11 35.49 11.01
N ALA A 20 7.46 34.27 11.43
CA ALA A 20 6.78 33.07 11.01
C ALA A 20 5.35 33.14 11.56
N ALA A 21 4.40 33.50 10.71
CA ALA A 21 3.03 33.02 10.86
C ALA A 21 3.10 31.50 11.06
N PRO A 22 2.20 30.87 11.84
CA PRO A 22 2.29 29.45 12.12
C PRO A 22 2.17 28.67 10.81
N ALA A 23 3.32 28.32 10.23
CA ALA A 23 3.46 27.69 8.92
C ALA A 23 2.71 26.35 8.85
N GLY A 24 2.32 25.80 10.01
CA GLY A 24 1.52 24.59 10.12
C GLY A 24 0.08 24.72 9.63
N ALA A 25 -0.56 25.89 9.69
CA ALA A 25 -1.96 26.04 9.26
C ALA A 25 -2.10 26.20 7.74
N THR A 26 -1.27 27.06 7.14
CA THR A 26 -1.27 27.33 5.69
C THR A 26 -0.66 26.19 4.88
N ALA A 27 0.43 25.58 5.36
CA ALA A 27 1.00 24.40 4.68
C ALA A 27 0.04 23.20 4.72
N ARG A 28 -0.74 23.03 5.79
CA ARG A 28 -1.76 21.99 5.91
C ARG A 28 -2.94 22.25 4.99
N SER A 29 -3.43 23.50 4.91
CA SER A 29 -4.52 23.85 3.97
C SER A 29 -4.09 23.67 2.52
N ASP A 30 -2.84 23.99 2.19
CA ASP A 30 -2.32 23.82 0.83
C ASP A 30 -2.14 22.34 0.47
N ALA A 31 -1.73 21.49 1.41
CA ALA A 31 -1.56 20.06 1.19
C ALA A 31 -2.91 19.38 0.93
N GLU A 32 -3.95 19.76 1.68
CA GLU A 32 -5.33 19.31 1.47
C GLU A 32 -5.90 19.81 0.14
N ALA A 33 -5.65 21.08 -0.22
CA ALA A 33 -6.08 21.64 -1.49
C ALA A 33 -5.45 20.91 -2.69
N ALA A 34 -4.14 20.64 -2.63
CA ALA A 34 -3.45 19.84 -3.65
C ALA A 34 -4.02 18.41 -3.74
N TYR A 35 -4.32 17.78 -2.60
CA TYR A 35 -4.94 16.46 -2.60
C TYR A 35 -6.36 16.46 -3.20
N ALA A 36 -7.16 17.49 -2.89
CA ALA A 36 -8.48 17.68 -3.48
C ALA A 36 -8.40 17.89 -5.00
N LEU A 37 -7.45 18.71 -5.48
CA LEU A 37 -7.20 18.90 -6.91
C LEU A 37 -6.78 17.59 -7.60
N SER A 38 -5.92 16.81 -6.95
CA SER A 38 -5.57 15.47 -7.46
C SER A 38 -6.81 14.60 -7.63
N ARG A 39 -7.74 14.61 -6.67
CA ARG A 39 -9.01 13.86 -6.80
C ARG A 39 -9.91 14.42 -7.89
N HIS A 40 -9.93 15.73 -8.05
CA HIS A 40 -10.69 16.41 -9.10
C HIS A 40 -10.24 15.97 -10.49
N TYR A 41 -8.93 16.07 -10.78
CA TYR A 41 -8.35 15.67 -12.05
C TYR A 41 -8.41 14.17 -12.33
N ARG A 42 -8.70 13.33 -11.32
CA ARG A 42 -8.98 11.89 -11.48
C ARG A 42 -10.40 11.58 -11.96
N GLY A 43 -11.23 12.60 -12.24
CA GLY A 43 -12.63 12.41 -12.59
C GLY A 43 -13.54 12.07 -11.41
N LEU A 44 -13.03 12.06 -10.17
CA LEU A 44 -13.82 11.71 -8.97
C LEU A 44 -14.85 12.78 -8.58
N THR A 45 -14.79 13.95 -9.22
CA THR A 45 -15.73 15.06 -9.02
C THR A 45 -16.47 15.46 -10.31
N GLY A 46 -16.33 14.67 -11.39
CA GLY A 46 -17.14 14.79 -12.61
C GLY A 46 -16.79 15.91 -13.58
N LEU A 47 -15.70 16.66 -13.38
CA LEU A 47 -15.42 17.89 -14.14
C LEU A 47 -14.08 17.91 -14.91
N ALA A 48 -13.18 16.95 -14.67
CA ALA A 48 -11.92 16.82 -15.42
C ALA A 48 -11.36 15.40 -15.29
N ASN A 49 -10.83 14.85 -16.39
CA ASN A 49 -10.01 13.65 -16.37
C ASN A 49 -8.65 13.95 -17.01
N ASP A 50 -7.68 14.31 -16.17
CA ASP A 50 -6.30 14.59 -16.54
C ASP A 50 -5.37 13.80 -15.60
N PRO A 51 -4.95 12.59 -15.98
CA PRO A 51 -4.15 11.72 -15.12
C PRO A 51 -2.77 12.31 -14.82
N GLN A 52 -2.26 13.17 -15.71
CA GLN A 52 -0.97 13.82 -15.54
C GLN A 52 -1.04 14.90 -14.47
N ARG A 53 -2.03 15.80 -14.55
CA ARG A 53 -2.27 16.80 -13.50
C ARG A 53 -2.67 16.16 -12.18
N ALA A 54 -3.48 15.10 -12.22
CA ALA A 54 -3.83 14.34 -11.02
C ALA A 54 -2.60 13.83 -10.26
N ARG A 55 -1.60 13.32 -10.99
CA ARG A 55 -0.33 12.86 -10.44
C ARG A 55 0.50 14.01 -9.87
N GLU A 56 0.67 15.08 -10.62
CA GLU A 56 1.46 16.25 -10.18
C GLU A 56 0.90 16.85 -8.90
N GLU A 57 -0.43 16.95 -8.80
CA GLU A 57 -1.13 17.40 -7.61
C GLU A 57 -0.99 16.42 -6.43
N LEU A 58 -0.97 15.11 -6.71
CA LEU A 58 -0.74 14.08 -5.69
C LEU A 58 0.69 14.14 -5.14
N GLU A 59 1.68 14.32 -6.02
CA GLU A 59 3.08 14.53 -5.66
C GLU A 59 3.25 15.79 -4.80
N ARG A 60 2.62 16.89 -5.21
CA ARG A 60 2.62 18.15 -4.45
C ARG A 60 2.03 17.98 -3.05
N ALA A 61 0.90 17.30 -2.92
CA ALA A 61 0.29 16.99 -1.63
C ALA A 61 1.20 16.10 -0.77
N ALA A 62 1.80 15.06 -1.35
CA ALA A 62 2.68 14.12 -0.65
C ALA A 62 3.96 14.81 -0.13
N GLN A 63 4.57 15.69 -0.93
CA GLN A 63 5.71 16.53 -0.56
C GLN A 63 5.37 17.50 0.58
N ARG A 64 4.13 18.02 0.59
CA ARG A 64 3.58 18.85 1.66
C ARG A 64 3.03 18.04 2.84
N GLN A 65 3.52 16.83 3.04
CA GLN A 65 3.23 15.98 4.19
C GLN A 65 1.76 15.54 4.30
N HIS A 66 0.99 15.51 3.22
CA HIS A 66 -0.35 14.92 3.24
C HIS A 66 -0.25 13.39 3.30
N LEU A 67 -0.57 12.79 4.45
CA LEU A 67 -0.31 11.36 4.72
C LEU A 67 -1.03 10.43 3.74
N ARG A 68 -2.30 10.72 3.44
CA ARG A 68 -3.07 9.91 2.49
C ARG A 68 -2.52 10.03 1.06
N ALA A 69 -1.99 11.19 0.68
CA ALA A 69 -1.35 11.37 -0.63
C ALA A 69 -0.04 10.59 -0.72
N GLN A 70 0.76 10.55 0.34
CA GLN A 70 1.98 9.74 0.40
C GLN A 70 1.69 8.26 0.16
N VAL A 71 0.63 7.74 0.80
CA VAL A 71 0.20 6.35 0.61
C VAL A 71 -0.31 6.11 -0.81
N GLU A 72 -1.20 6.96 -1.32
CA GLU A 72 -1.74 6.80 -2.68
C GLU A 72 -0.67 6.93 -3.77
N LEU A 73 0.29 7.83 -3.59
CA LEU A 73 1.41 8.00 -4.51
C LEU A 73 2.34 6.78 -4.50
N ALA A 74 2.58 6.21 -3.32
CA ALA A 74 3.33 4.96 -3.21
C ALA A 74 2.65 3.82 -3.98
N PHE A 75 1.32 3.70 -3.86
CA PHE A 75 0.54 2.73 -4.63
C PHE A 75 0.52 3.02 -6.14
N LEU A 76 0.48 4.30 -6.54
CA LEU A 76 0.55 4.68 -7.95
C LEU A 76 1.86 4.19 -8.56
N TYR A 77 3.00 4.42 -7.91
CA TYR A 77 4.29 3.92 -8.38
C TYR A 77 4.43 2.40 -8.27
N LEU A 78 3.86 1.76 -7.23
CA LEU A 78 3.90 0.30 -7.07
C LEU A 78 3.21 -0.42 -8.23
N ASN A 79 2.02 0.07 -8.63
CA ASN A 79 1.23 -0.57 -9.66
C ASN A 79 1.65 -0.13 -11.06
N GLY A 80 2.05 1.15 -11.21
CA GLY A 80 2.12 1.79 -12.51
C GLY A 80 0.72 1.98 -13.10
N MET A 81 0.48 3.15 -13.66
CA MET A 81 -0.76 3.46 -14.37
C MET A 81 -0.45 4.51 -15.43
N PRO A 82 -0.60 4.19 -16.73
CA PRO A 82 -0.31 5.15 -17.79
C PRO A 82 -0.91 6.54 -17.52
N PRO A 83 -0.13 7.62 -17.65
CA PRO A 83 1.25 7.68 -18.18
C PRO A 83 2.37 7.34 -17.16
N VAL A 84 2.04 7.08 -15.90
CA VAL A 84 3.00 6.75 -14.83
C VAL A 84 3.48 5.32 -14.98
N GLN A 85 4.77 5.14 -15.25
CA GLN A 85 5.40 3.83 -15.23
C GLN A 85 5.58 3.35 -13.79
N ARG A 86 5.59 2.02 -13.62
CA ARG A 86 5.89 1.39 -12.34
C ARG A 86 7.31 1.75 -11.90
N ASP A 87 7.44 2.19 -10.65
CA ASP A 87 8.70 2.55 -10.00
C ASP A 87 8.71 2.02 -8.56
N LEU A 88 9.40 0.89 -8.35
CA LEU A 88 9.46 0.26 -7.04
C LEU A 88 10.31 1.06 -6.05
N ASP A 89 11.33 1.78 -6.51
CA ASP A 89 12.20 2.58 -5.64
C ASP A 89 11.44 3.79 -5.09
N ALA A 90 10.66 4.47 -5.94
CA ALA A 90 9.77 5.54 -5.52
C ALA A 90 8.65 5.03 -4.60
N ALA A 91 8.03 3.90 -4.93
CA ALA A 91 7.01 3.27 -4.10
C ALA A 91 7.55 2.96 -2.69
N TYR A 92 8.71 2.29 -2.59
CA TYR A 92 9.34 1.95 -1.33
C TYR A 92 9.65 3.20 -0.49
N ARG A 93 10.23 4.23 -1.09
CA ARG A 93 10.53 5.50 -0.40
C ARG A 93 9.27 6.15 0.17
N TRP A 94 8.20 6.23 -0.61
CA TRP A 94 6.96 6.84 -0.13
C TRP A 94 6.24 5.98 0.93
N PHE A 95 6.24 4.65 0.81
CA PHE A 95 5.76 3.77 1.87
C PHE A 95 6.57 3.94 3.16
N LEU A 96 7.90 4.05 3.07
CA LEU A 96 8.75 4.31 4.25
C LEU A 96 8.40 5.62 4.93
N VAL A 97 8.22 6.71 4.16
CA VAL A 97 7.84 8.02 4.71
C VAL A 97 6.48 7.94 5.40
N ALA A 98 5.48 7.35 4.75
CA ALA A 98 4.14 7.23 5.32
C ALA A 98 4.10 6.32 6.56
N ALA A 99 4.82 5.19 6.55
CA ALA A 99 4.88 4.25 7.66
C ALA A 99 5.53 4.86 8.91
N ARG A 100 6.62 5.64 8.75
CA ARG A 100 7.26 6.39 9.85
C ARG A 100 6.32 7.39 10.52
N ARG A 101 5.26 7.81 9.80
CA ARG A 101 4.21 8.71 10.29
C ARG A 101 2.96 7.98 10.77
N GLY A 102 3.04 6.66 10.93
CA GLY A 102 1.96 5.85 11.49
C GLY A 102 0.97 5.28 10.47
N SER A 103 1.23 5.40 9.17
CA SER A 103 0.37 4.75 8.16
C SER A 103 0.50 3.23 8.24
N VAL A 104 -0.55 2.58 8.73
CA VAL A 104 -0.63 1.12 8.80
C VAL A 104 -0.67 0.49 7.41
N ALA A 105 -1.45 1.07 6.49
CA ALA A 105 -1.49 0.65 5.09
C ALA A 105 -0.09 0.64 4.44
N ALA A 106 0.73 1.66 4.71
CA ALA A 106 2.10 1.70 4.20
C ALA A 106 3.02 0.69 4.91
N ALA A 107 2.93 0.59 6.24
CA ALA A 107 3.72 -0.35 7.04
C ALA A 107 3.47 -1.81 6.63
N CYS A 108 2.23 -2.15 6.26
CA CYS A 108 1.83 -3.45 5.75
C CYS A 108 2.56 -3.77 4.42
N GLN A 109 2.60 -2.82 3.48
CA GLN A 109 3.30 -2.98 2.20
C GLN A 109 4.82 -3.13 2.39
N LEU A 110 5.41 -2.46 3.38
CA LEU A 110 6.84 -2.63 3.66
C LEU A 110 7.20 -4.08 4.03
N GLY A 111 6.26 -4.85 4.59
CA GLY A 111 6.46 -6.28 4.80
C GLY A 111 6.72 -7.02 3.48
N ASP A 112 5.89 -6.78 2.47
CA ASP A 112 6.05 -7.39 1.14
C ASP A 112 7.35 -6.92 0.45
N PHE A 113 7.68 -5.63 0.56
CA PHE A 113 8.94 -5.09 0.02
C PHE A 113 10.15 -5.77 0.64
N HIS A 114 10.19 -5.96 1.96
CA HIS A 114 11.27 -6.68 2.62
C HIS A 114 11.26 -8.18 2.32
N GLN A 115 10.10 -8.81 2.14
CA GLN A 115 10.06 -10.22 1.74
C GLN A 115 10.72 -10.44 0.37
N GLN A 116 10.49 -9.51 -0.56
CA GLN A 116 10.91 -9.65 -1.96
C GLN A 116 12.20 -8.90 -2.32
N GLY A 117 12.67 -7.98 -1.48
CA GLY A 117 13.82 -7.13 -1.78
C GLY A 117 13.52 -6.06 -2.84
N TRP A 118 12.28 -5.59 -2.95
CA TRP A 118 11.90 -4.59 -3.95
C TRP A 118 12.33 -3.18 -3.58
N GLY A 119 12.53 -2.33 -4.59
CA GLY A 119 12.62 -0.88 -4.37
C GLY A 119 13.82 -0.43 -3.53
N GLY A 120 14.92 -1.20 -3.53
CA GLY A 120 16.07 -0.98 -2.64
C GLY A 120 15.86 -1.47 -1.20
N ALA A 121 14.75 -2.14 -0.89
CA ALA A 121 14.55 -2.79 0.40
C ALA A 121 15.52 -3.96 0.57
N LYS A 122 16.08 -4.10 1.78
CA LYS A 122 16.83 -5.31 2.14
C LYS A 122 15.89 -6.51 2.13
N GLN A 123 16.18 -7.50 1.27
CA GLN A 123 15.46 -8.76 1.27
C GLN A 123 15.71 -9.52 2.59
N SER A 124 14.66 -9.68 3.39
CA SER A 124 14.72 -10.34 4.70
C SER A 124 13.32 -10.73 5.17
N ALA A 125 13.08 -12.04 5.28
CA ALA A 125 11.84 -12.57 5.85
C ALA A 125 11.64 -12.13 7.31
N THR A 126 12.71 -11.97 8.09
CA THR A 126 12.62 -11.49 9.48
C THR A 126 12.14 -10.03 9.55
N LEU A 127 12.64 -9.16 8.67
CA LEU A 127 12.13 -7.78 8.57
C LEU A 127 10.68 -7.76 8.10
N ALA A 128 10.33 -8.60 7.11
CA ALA A 128 8.97 -8.72 6.61
C ALA A 128 7.97 -9.10 7.71
N VAL A 129 8.28 -10.15 8.47
CA VAL A 129 7.50 -10.57 9.65
C VAL A 129 7.35 -9.43 10.64
N GLY A 130 8.44 -8.71 10.97
CA GLY A 130 8.37 -7.60 11.92
C GLY A 130 7.39 -6.49 11.47
N TRP A 131 7.32 -6.20 10.18
CA TRP A 131 6.34 -5.27 9.62
C TRP A 131 4.90 -5.81 9.68
N TRP A 132 4.67 -7.07 9.29
CA TRP A 132 3.33 -7.66 9.36
C TRP A 132 2.82 -7.82 10.81
N GLN A 133 3.70 -8.17 11.76
CA GLN A 133 3.33 -8.25 13.19
C GLN A 133 2.83 -6.92 13.74
N ARG A 134 3.43 -5.79 13.33
CA ARG A 134 3.02 -4.45 13.76
C ARG A 134 1.65 -4.02 13.24
N THR A 135 1.18 -4.64 12.16
CA THR A 135 0.00 -4.19 11.41
C THR A 135 -1.18 -5.16 11.49
N ALA A 136 -0.91 -6.45 11.75
CA ALA A 136 -1.90 -7.52 11.83
C ALA A 136 -2.96 -7.35 12.94
N GLY A 137 -2.69 -6.54 13.96
CA GLY A 137 -3.64 -6.21 15.04
C GLY A 137 -4.40 -4.90 14.84
N SER A 138 -4.20 -4.19 13.72
CA SER A 138 -4.88 -2.92 13.46
C SER A 138 -6.30 -3.12 12.91
N ALA A 139 -7.11 -2.05 12.95
CA ALA A 139 -8.40 -2.00 12.28
C ALA A 139 -8.31 -1.57 10.80
N ASP A 140 -7.11 -1.39 10.26
CA ASP A 140 -6.90 -1.01 8.86
C ASP A 140 -7.19 -2.19 7.93
N GLY A 141 -7.70 -1.93 6.72
CA GLY A 141 -8.01 -2.97 5.73
C GLY A 141 -6.80 -3.84 5.34
N CYS A 142 -5.58 -3.35 5.52
CA CYS A 142 -4.36 -4.13 5.26
C CYS A 142 -4.02 -5.14 6.38
N ALA A 143 -4.71 -5.09 7.53
CA ALA A 143 -4.48 -6.03 8.63
C ALA A 143 -4.71 -7.48 8.19
N ALA A 144 -5.78 -7.74 7.43
CA ALA A 144 -6.12 -9.07 6.94
C ALA A 144 -5.02 -9.65 6.02
N HIS A 145 -4.40 -8.79 5.20
CA HIS A 145 -3.24 -9.17 4.38
C HIS A 145 -2.05 -9.57 5.27
N SER A 146 -1.73 -8.76 6.27
CA SER A 146 -0.61 -9.03 7.19
C SER A 146 -0.82 -10.31 8.01
N GLN A 147 -2.04 -10.55 8.47
CA GLN A 147 -2.43 -11.80 9.14
C GLN A 147 -2.21 -13.01 8.20
N PHE A 148 -2.64 -12.93 6.93
CA PHE A 148 -2.41 -14.01 5.97
C PHE A 148 -0.91 -14.22 5.66
N ALA A 149 -0.12 -13.13 5.60
CA ALA A 149 1.32 -13.22 5.44
C ALA A 149 1.99 -13.91 6.65
N LEU A 150 1.56 -13.59 7.87
CA LEU A 150 2.02 -14.26 9.10
C LEU A 150 1.65 -15.74 9.15
N TYR A 151 0.45 -16.12 8.68
CA TYR A 151 0.09 -17.52 8.49
C TYR A 151 1.14 -18.25 7.63
N ARG A 152 1.49 -17.69 6.46
CA ARG A 152 2.48 -18.30 5.57
C ARG A 152 3.87 -18.37 6.21
N ALA A 153 4.29 -17.31 6.88
CA ALA A 153 5.58 -17.22 7.55
C ALA A 153 5.72 -18.31 8.64
N TYR A 154 4.72 -18.43 9.53
CA TYR A 154 4.72 -19.46 10.58
C TYR A 154 4.55 -20.88 10.04
N LEU A 155 3.78 -21.07 8.96
CA LEU A 155 3.57 -22.39 8.37
C LEU A 155 4.88 -22.96 7.79
N LYS A 156 5.68 -22.08 7.17
CA LYS A 156 6.93 -22.45 6.49
C LYS A 156 8.19 -22.28 7.34
N GLY A 157 8.12 -21.48 8.40
CA GLY A 157 9.30 -21.08 9.17
C GLY A 157 10.14 -20.00 8.46
N GLU A 158 9.53 -19.14 7.65
CA GLU A 158 10.22 -18.05 6.95
C GLU A 158 10.29 -16.82 7.87
N GLY A 159 11.50 -16.41 8.28
CA GLY A 159 11.71 -15.24 9.14
C GLY A 159 11.30 -15.41 10.61
N VAL A 160 10.64 -16.53 10.94
CA VAL A 160 10.23 -16.98 12.28
C VAL A 160 10.36 -18.50 12.38
N PRO A 161 10.52 -19.08 13.58
CA PRO A 161 10.42 -20.53 13.75
C PRO A 161 9.07 -21.06 13.28
N ARG A 162 9.08 -22.22 12.61
CA ARG A 162 7.88 -22.89 12.15
C ARG A 162 6.96 -23.21 13.33
N ASN A 163 5.69 -22.85 13.22
CA ASN A 163 4.68 -23.11 14.25
C ASN A 163 3.29 -23.24 13.62
N GLY A 164 2.81 -24.48 13.47
CA GLY A 164 1.52 -24.76 12.83
C GLY A 164 0.33 -24.16 13.57
N ALA A 165 0.33 -24.22 14.91
CA ALA A 165 -0.77 -23.67 15.71
C ALA A 165 -0.89 -22.14 15.57
N ARG A 166 0.26 -21.43 15.64
CA ARG A 166 0.27 -19.97 15.38
C ARG A 166 -0.11 -19.65 13.94
N ALA A 167 0.31 -20.45 12.97
CA ALA A 167 -0.09 -20.27 11.58
C ALA A 167 -1.62 -20.34 11.44
N MET A 168 -2.25 -21.38 11.99
CA MET A 168 -3.71 -21.54 11.93
C MET A 168 -4.46 -20.42 12.64
N ALA A 169 -3.99 -19.96 13.80
CA ALA A 169 -4.59 -18.81 14.48
C ALA A 169 -4.54 -17.53 13.64
N TRP A 170 -3.48 -17.30 12.87
CA TRP A 170 -3.41 -16.16 11.95
C TRP A 170 -4.29 -16.35 10.70
N LEU A 171 -4.42 -17.58 10.21
CA LEU A 171 -5.26 -17.92 9.08
C LEU A 171 -6.74 -17.66 9.40
N GLU A 172 -7.19 -18.07 10.58
CA GLU A 172 -8.56 -17.83 11.08
C GLU A 172 -8.86 -16.34 11.15
N LYS A 173 -7.99 -15.56 11.82
CA LYS A 173 -8.14 -14.10 11.90
C LYS A 173 -8.21 -13.42 10.54
N ALA A 174 -7.36 -13.84 9.60
CA ALA A 174 -7.36 -13.30 8.24
C ALA A 174 -8.66 -13.63 7.49
N ALA A 175 -9.18 -14.85 7.67
CA ALA A 175 -10.43 -15.28 7.04
C ALA A 175 -11.65 -14.54 7.60
N GLU A 176 -11.69 -14.34 8.92
CA GLU A 176 -12.69 -13.54 9.63
C GLU A 176 -12.65 -12.07 9.20
N SER A 177 -11.45 -11.52 9.01
CA SER A 177 -11.23 -10.14 8.52
C SER A 177 -11.52 -9.96 7.02
N GLY A 178 -12.00 -11.00 6.33
CA GLY A 178 -12.44 -10.91 4.94
C GLY A 178 -11.35 -11.16 3.88
N ASP A 179 -10.14 -11.59 4.24
CA ASP A 179 -9.13 -11.92 3.22
C ASP A 179 -9.56 -13.17 2.45
N VAL A 180 -9.90 -13.00 1.18
CA VAL A 180 -10.35 -14.06 0.27
C VAL A 180 -9.35 -15.22 0.16
N ARG A 181 -8.04 -14.94 0.23
CA ARG A 181 -7.00 -15.98 0.15
C ARG A 181 -7.00 -16.80 1.43
N ALA A 182 -7.16 -16.14 2.58
CA ALA A 182 -7.29 -16.79 3.88
C ALA A 182 -8.56 -17.63 3.98
N GLN A 183 -9.72 -17.11 3.59
CA GLN A 183 -10.98 -17.86 3.59
C GLN A 183 -10.87 -19.14 2.75
N ARG A 184 -10.31 -19.02 1.54
CA ARG A 184 -10.09 -20.17 0.66
C ARG A 184 -9.08 -21.17 1.25
N ALA A 185 -8.01 -20.68 1.89
CA ALA A 185 -7.03 -21.55 2.54
C ALA A 185 -7.61 -22.27 3.77
N LEU A 186 -8.42 -21.58 4.58
CA LEU A 186 -9.10 -22.17 5.73
C LEU A 186 -10.16 -23.20 5.31
N GLY A 187 -10.91 -22.93 4.25
CA GLY A 187 -11.84 -23.90 3.68
C GLY A 187 -11.15 -25.21 3.25
N ARG A 188 -9.98 -25.10 2.59
CA ARG A 188 -9.16 -26.28 2.24
C ARG A 188 -8.55 -26.97 3.46
N ALA A 189 -8.18 -26.22 4.49
CA ALA A 189 -7.67 -26.79 5.73
C ALA A 189 -8.72 -27.71 6.38
N TYR A 190 -9.98 -27.27 6.46
CA TYR A 190 -11.09 -28.11 6.92
C TYR A 190 -11.43 -29.28 5.99
N GLU A 191 -11.26 -29.12 4.67
CA GLU A 191 -11.48 -30.21 3.72
C GLU A 191 -10.46 -31.34 3.88
N ARG A 192 -9.20 -30.98 4.13
CA ARG A 192 -8.06 -31.93 4.21
C ARG A 192 -7.66 -32.34 5.62
N GLY A 193 -8.10 -31.61 6.64
CA GLY A 193 -7.73 -31.87 8.03
C GLY A 193 -6.35 -31.32 8.38
N GLU A 194 -5.93 -30.24 7.74
CA GLU A 194 -4.59 -29.66 7.90
C GLU A 194 -4.60 -28.64 9.04
N GLY A 195 -4.09 -29.02 10.21
CA GLY A 195 -4.00 -28.14 11.38
C GLY A 195 -5.34 -27.88 12.08
N VAL A 196 -6.45 -28.37 11.52
CA VAL A 196 -7.80 -28.40 12.09
C VAL A 196 -8.44 -29.76 11.80
N PRO A 197 -9.40 -30.24 12.63
CA PRO A 197 -10.18 -31.43 12.30
C PRO A 197 -10.93 -31.28 10.98
N ARG A 198 -11.10 -32.38 10.24
CA ARG A 198 -11.87 -32.36 8.98
C ARG A 198 -13.33 -32.00 9.26
N ASP A 199 -13.84 -31.02 8.53
CA ASP A 199 -15.24 -30.60 8.62
C ASP A 199 -15.72 -30.11 7.25
N ALA A 200 -16.57 -30.92 6.60
CA ALA A 200 -17.09 -30.60 5.28
C ALA A 200 -18.06 -29.40 5.29
N GLY A 201 -18.75 -29.15 6.41
CA GLY A 201 -19.66 -28.02 6.57
C GLY A 201 -18.90 -26.70 6.63
N LEU A 202 -17.88 -26.63 7.50
CA LEU A 202 -16.99 -25.48 7.62
C LEU A 202 -16.16 -25.25 6.35
N ALA A 203 -15.69 -26.33 5.71
CA ALA A 203 -15.02 -26.23 4.42
C ALA A 203 -15.90 -25.52 3.37
N ARG A 204 -17.15 -25.97 3.20
CA ARG A 204 -18.11 -25.33 2.28
C ARG A 204 -18.42 -23.89 2.68
N HIS A 205 -18.58 -23.60 3.97
CA HIS A 205 -18.84 -22.25 4.47
C HIS A 205 -17.73 -21.28 4.04
N TRP A 206 -16.48 -21.60 4.34
CA TRP A 206 -15.34 -20.73 4.06
C TRP A 206 -15.03 -20.63 2.56
N LEU A 207 -15.17 -21.74 1.81
CA LEU A 207 -15.02 -21.71 0.36
C LEU A 207 -16.09 -20.83 -0.31
N ARG A 208 -17.35 -20.88 0.15
CA ARG A 208 -18.41 -20.01 -0.36
C ARG A 208 -18.12 -18.53 -0.06
N LYS A 209 -17.77 -18.19 1.18
CA LYS A 209 -17.37 -16.82 1.55
C LYS A 209 -16.24 -16.29 0.66
N SER A 210 -15.25 -17.13 0.35
CA SER A 210 -14.14 -16.75 -0.51
C SER A 210 -14.54 -16.40 -1.95
N ARG A 211 -15.70 -16.88 -2.42
CA ARG A 211 -16.26 -16.55 -3.74
C ARG A 211 -17.11 -15.29 -3.69
N GLU A 212 -17.87 -15.08 -2.62
CA GLU A 212 -18.69 -13.88 -2.42
C GLU A 212 -17.83 -12.61 -2.18
N GLY A 213 -16.66 -12.76 -1.56
CA GLY A 213 -15.68 -11.67 -1.40
C GLY A 213 -14.94 -11.29 -2.68
N VAL A 214 -15.00 -12.12 -3.72
CA VAL A 214 -14.69 -11.72 -5.10
C VAL A 214 -16.00 -11.20 -5.65
N ALA A 215 -16.14 -9.89 -5.85
CA ALA A 215 -17.34 -9.34 -6.49
C ALA A 215 -17.73 -10.23 -7.69
N PRO A 216 -19.02 -10.55 -7.87
CA PRO A 216 -19.45 -11.34 -9.02
C PRO A 216 -18.80 -10.75 -10.27
N HIS A 217 -18.19 -11.62 -11.06
CA HIS A 217 -17.82 -11.25 -12.40
C HIS A 217 -19.14 -10.96 -13.11
N ASP A 218 -19.52 -9.68 -13.24
CA ASP A 218 -20.61 -9.28 -14.11
C ASP A 218 -20.21 -9.73 -15.52
N ASP A 219 -20.78 -10.85 -15.95
CA ASP A 219 -20.71 -11.47 -17.27
C ASP A 219 -21.55 -10.71 -18.32
N HIS A 220 -21.62 -9.39 -18.17
CA HIS A 220 -22.22 -8.48 -19.13
C HIS A 220 -21.14 -7.58 -19.73
N GLU A 221 -20.28 -8.16 -20.57
CA GLU A 221 -19.65 -7.41 -21.66
C GLU A 221 -20.72 -7.16 -22.73
N HIS A 222 -21.25 -5.95 -22.84
CA HIS A 222 -21.60 -5.31 -24.12
C HIS A 222 -21.67 -3.78 -23.92
N ASP A 223 -20.90 -3.07 -24.75
CA ASP A 223 -20.99 -1.63 -25.12
C ASP A 223 -20.23 -0.53 -24.32
N LEU A 224 -18.89 -0.54 -24.49
CA LEU A 224 -17.95 0.62 -24.60
C LEU A 224 -17.85 1.67 -23.45
N PRO A 225 -16.96 2.69 -23.55
CA PRO A 225 -15.69 2.78 -22.85
C PRO A 225 -15.71 3.79 -21.69
N SER A 226 -15.17 3.42 -20.52
CA SER A 226 -14.77 4.42 -19.53
C SER A 226 -13.54 3.98 -18.74
N PHE A 227 -12.39 4.44 -19.22
CA PHE A 227 -11.12 4.48 -18.51
C PHE A 227 -11.08 5.60 -17.45
N ALA A 228 -12.24 6.06 -16.97
CA ALA A 228 -12.38 7.20 -16.07
C ALA A 228 -13.58 7.01 -15.13
N GLY A 229 -13.35 6.33 -14.00
CA GLY A 229 -14.37 6.14 -12.97
C GLY A 229 -13.79 5.86 -11.59
N PRO A 230 -14.56 6.13 -10.51
CA PRO A 230 -14.08 6.23 -9.11
C PRO A 230 -13.52 4.96 -8.45
N LEU A 231 -13.37 3.88 -9.22
CA LEU A 231 -13.03 2.56 -8.73
C LEU A 231 -11.53 2.27 -8.68
N LEU A 232 -10.72 3.17 -9.20
CA LEU A 232 -9.27 3.00 -9.30
C LEU A 232 -8.59 2.88 -7.92
N PHE A 233 -9.15 3.53 -6.90
CA PHE A 233 -8.61 3.52 -5.53
C PHE A 233 -9.51 2.84 -4.49
N GLN A 234 -10.78 2.54 -4.79
CA GLN A 234 -11.60 1.64 -3.97
C GLN A 234 -11.17 0.17 -4.11
N LYS A 235 -10.44 -0.16 -5.18
CA LYS A 235 -9.83 -1.47 -5.42
C LYS A 235 -8.30 -1.44 -5.38
N LEU A 236 -7.70 -0.69 -4.45
CA LEU A 236 -6.31 -0.95 -4.04
C LEU A 236 -6.27 -2.27 -3.24
N ALA A 237 -6.57 -3.38 -3.93
CA ALA A 237 -6.28 -4.70 -3.41
C ALA A 237 -4.76 -4.83 -3.23
N PRO A 238 -4.29 -5.58 -2.22
CA PRO A 238 -2.87 -5.89 -2.12
C PRO A 238 -2.37 -6.51 -3.42
N PHE A 239 -1.14 -6.16 -3.81
CA PHE A 239 -0.44 -6.66 -4.98
C PHE A 239 -0.66 -8.18 -5.15
N GLN A 240 -1.20 -8.59 -6.30
CA GLN A 240 -1.39 -9.99 -6.65
C GLN A 240 -0.30 -10.41 -7.65
N PRO A 241 0.77 -11.12 -7.22
CA PRO A 241 1.93 -11.44 -8.06
C PRO A 241 1.62 -12.28 -9.31
N ASN A 242 0.43 -12.89 -9.39
CA ASN A 242 0.07 -13.85 -10.45
C ASN A 242 -1.03 -13.33 -11.38
N ARG A 243 -1.39 -12.05 -11.35
CA ARG A 243 -2.28 -11.49 -12.38
C ARG A 243 -1.42 -11.15 -13.60
N PRO A 244 -1.54 -11.87 -14.72
CA PRO A 244 -0.85 -11.47 -15.94
C PRO A 244 -1.32 -10.06 -16.34
N PRO A 245 -0.48 -9.27 -17.03
CA PRO A 245 -0.98 -8.08 -17.71
C PRO A 245 -2.10 -8.56 -18.64
N ASP A 246 -3.24 -7.86 -18.67
CA ASP A 246 -4.34 -8.16 -19.60
C ASP A 246 -3.80 -7.95 -21.03
N GLY A 247 -3.13 -8.98 -21.53
CA GLY A 247 -2.71 -9.13 -22.91
C GLY A 247 -3.89 -9.72 -23.63
N GLY A 248 -4.65 -8.85 -24.29
CA GLY A 248 -5.66 -9.25 -25.26
C GLY A 248 -5.06 -10.23 -26.25
N ASN A 249 -5.47 -11.48 -26.13
CA ASN A 249 -5.87 -12.34 -27.23
C ASN A 249 -6.19 -13.71 -26.65
N ARG A 250 -7.39 -14.19 -26.92
CA ARG A 250 -7.63 -15.60 -27.23
C ARG A 250 -8.92 -15.71 -28.05
N PRO A 251 -8.97 -16.73 -28.91
CA PRO A 251 -9.56 -16.71 -30.25
C PRO A 251 -11.08 -16.61 -30.30
#